data_AF-A0A7S1T9C9-F1
#
_entry.id   AF-A0A7S1T9C9-F1
#
_cell.length_a   1.000
_cell.length_b   1.000
_cell.length_c   1.000
_cell.angle_alpha   90.00
_cell.angle_beta   90.00
_cell.angle_gamma   90.00
#
_symmetry.space_group_name_H-M   'P 1'
#
loop_
_entity.id
_entity.type
_entity.pdbx_description
1 polymer ?
#
loop_
_entity_poly.entity_id
_entity_poly.type
_entity_poly.pdbx_seq_one_letter_code
_entity_poly.pdbx_strand_id
1 'polypeptide(L)'
;ARPGGEGTSEGIARAFFDRRGSERLEWVVVKNGAEGATLFTRTASFSAPGFSVDVEDTVGCGDSFAAAIVLGYIHEHSIITILQLANAVGAATATRRGAGRNVGDPGTVESLLSRDDGHSDAHTLLMRSRGSSGDDSGEWDGVSL
;
A
#
# COMPACT_ATOMS: atom_id res chain seq x y z
N ALA A 1 26.48 -15.76 -16.48
CA ALA A 1 26.10 -14.64 -15.60
C ALA A 1 26.22 -13.36 -16.40
N ARG A 2 25.13 -12.59 -16.55
CA ARG A 2 25.19 -11.29 -17.23
C ARG A 2 25.37 -10.18 -16.18
N PRO A 3 26.35 -9.28 -16.35
CA PRO A 3 26.50 -8.10 -15.51
C PRO A 3 25.52 -7.02 -15.99
N GLY A 4 24.69 -6.51 -15.09
CA GLY A 4 23.71 -5.45 -15.37
C GLY A 4 22.30 -5.85 -14.92
N GLY A 5 21.89 -5.39 -13.73
CA GLY A 5 20.57 -5.59 -13.13
C GLY A 5 19.44 -4.80 -13.81
N GLU A 6 19.40 -4.78 -15.14
CA GLU A 6 18.31 -4.17 -15.90
C GLU A 6 17.12 -5.15 -15.90
N GLY A 7 16.18 -4.94 -14.97
CA GLY A 7 14.95 -5.72 -14.85
C GLY A 7 14.54 -6.12 -13.43
N THR A 8 15.36 -5.84 -12.41
CA THR A 8 14.98 -6.08 -11.00
C THR A 8 14.32 -4.83 -10.40
N SER A 9 13.47 -5.02 -9.38
CA SER A 9 12.84 -3.91 -8.65
C SER A 9 13.88 -2.95 -8.05
N GLU A 10 15.02 -3.48 -7.60
CA GLU A 10 16.14 -2.66 -7.15
C GLU A 10 16.80 -1.88 -8.29
N GLY A 11 17.04 -2.51 -9.45
CA GLY A 11 17.60 -1.82 -10.61
C GLY A 11 16.71 -0.66 -11.10
N ILE A 12 15.39 -0.88 -11.10
CA ILE A 12 14.41 0.18 -11.38
C ILE A 12 14.54 1.31 -10.35
N ALA A 13 14.56 1.00 -9.05
CA ALA A 13 14.69 2.02 -8.02
C ALA A 13 15.99 2.81 -8.10
N ARG A 14 17.12 2.14 -8.36
CA ARG A 14 18.42 2.79 -8.57
C ARG A 14 18.38 3.76 -9.75
N ALA A 15 17.78 3.36 -10.87
CA ALA A 15 17.61 4.24 -12.02
C ALA A 15 16.83 5.53 -11.69
N PHE A 16 15.88 5.49 -10.74
CA PHE A 16 15.20 6.70 -10.26
C PHE A 16 16.09 7.55 -9.35
N PHE A 17 16.85 6.93 -8.43
CA PHE A 17 17.75 7.64 -7.53
C PHE A 17 18.98 8.26 -8.22
N ASP A 18 19.39 7.73 -9.36
CA ASP A 18 20.54 8.22 -10.13
C ASP A 18 20.17 9.31 -11.14
N ARG A 19 18.87 9.60 -11.34
CA ARG A 19 18.43 10.70 -12.20
C ARG A 19 18.88 12.05 -11.64
N ARG A 20 19.42 12.91 -12.50
CA ARG A 20 19.69 14.31 -12.14
C ARG A 20 18.41 14.99 -11.68
N GLY A 21 18.49 15.77 -10.59
CA GLY A 21 17.31 16.43 -10.01
C GLY A 21 16.52 15.56 -9.03
N SER A 22 16.98 14.34 -8.73
CA SER A 22 16.32 13.44 -7.77
C SER A 22 16.79 13.62 -6.33
N GLU A 23 17.50 14.71 -5.99
CA GLU A 23 18.11 14.89 -4.66
C GLU A 23 17.08 14.88 -3.53
N ARG A 24 15.82 15.24 -3.83
CA ARG A 24 14.67 15.21 -2.91
C ARG A 24 13.84 13.93 -2.99
N LEU A 25 14.18 12.98 -3.87
CA LEU A 25 13.51 11.70 -3.95
C LEU A 25 13.99 10.82 -2.79
N GLU A 26 13.09 10.60 -1.82
CA GLU A 26 13.39 9.78 -0.65
C GLU A 26 13.00 8.33 -0.87
N TRP A 27 11.79 8.09 -1.39
CA TRP A 27 11.19 6.77 -1.52
C TRP A 27 10.89 6.43 -2.98
N VAL A 28 11.23 5.20 -3.37
CA VAL A 28 10.74 4.56 -4.60
C VAL A 28 10.04 3.28 -4.21
N VAL A 29 8.74 3.18 -4.44
CA VAL A 29 7.96 1.98 -4.16
C VAL A 29 7.70 1.23 -5.45
N VAL A 30 8.17 -0.02 -5.52
CA VAL A 30 7.95 -0.91 -6.66
C VAL A 30 6.94 -1.98 -6.26
N LYS A 31 5.82 -2.02 -6.98
CA LYS A 31 4.78 -3.05 -6.83
C LYS A 31 5.15 -4.26 -7.68
N ASN A 32 5.14 -5.44 -7.07
CA ASN A 32 5.44 -6.72 -7.71
C ASN A 32 4.17 -7.59 -7.84
N GLY A 33 3.00 -6.96 -7.95
CA GLY A 33 1.72 -7.66 -8.09
C GLY A 33 1.42 -8.58 -6.90
N ALA A 34 1.17 -9.87 -7.17
CA ALA A 34 0.87 -10.87 -6.15
C ALA A 34 2.04 -11.11 -5.16
N GLU A 35 3.27 -10.75 -5.54
CA GLU A 35 4.45 -10.88 -4.66
C GLU A 35 4.53 -9.74 -3.62
N GLY A 36 3.67 -8.73 -3.73
CA GLY A 36 3.61 -7.59 -2.81
C GLY A 36 4.37 -6.37 -3.34
N ALA A 37 5.13 -5.72 -2.47
CA ALA A 37 5.82 -4.48 -2.81
C ALA A 37 7.11 -4.28 -2.02
N THR A 38 8.04 -3.56 -2.64
CA THR A 38 9.29 -3.15 -2.01
C THR A 38 9.42 -1.64 -2.06
N LEU A 39 9.65 -1.02 -0.90
CA LEU A 39 10.07 0.38 -0.79
C LEU A 39 11.59 0.44 -0.74
N PHE A 40 12.15 1.27 -1.60
CA PHE A 40 13.57 1.58 -1.63
C PHE A 40 13.78 3.01 -1.15
N THR A 41 14.84 3.18 -0.38
CA THR A 41 15.51 4.45 -0.11
C THR A 41 16.88 4.42 -0.78
N ARG A 42 17.63 5.52 -0.72
CA ARG A 42 19.00 5.54 -1.23
C ARG A 42 19.91 4.52 -0.54
N THR A 43 19.65 4.19 0.73
CA THR A 43 20.54 3.39 1.59
C THR A 43 19.97 2.05 2.04
N ALA A 44 18.66 1.83 1.92
CA ALA A 44 17.97 0.65 2.43
C ALA A 44 16.78 0.25 1.57
N SER A 45 16.31 -0.98 1.71
CA SER A 45 15.08 -1.50 1.11
C SER A 45 14.23 -2.23 2.16
N PHE A 46 12.91 -2.20 1.96
CA PHE A 46 11.92 -2.79 2.83
C PHE A 46 10.87 -3.49 1.98
N SER A 47 10.52 -4.73 2.30
CA SER A 47 9.55 -5.50 1.52
C SER A 47 8.44 -6.02 2.41
N ALA A 48 7.22 -6.02 1.88
CA ALA A 48 6.09 -6.74 2.47
C ALA A 48 5.47 -7.65 1.41
N PRO A 49 5.11 -8.91 1.78
CA PRO A 49 4.47 -9.84 0.87
C PRO A 49 3.08 -9.34 0.47
N GLY A 50 2.63 -9.77 -0.71
CA GLY A 50 1.26 -9.55 -1.16
C GLY A 50 0.28 -10.49 -0.46
N PHE A 51 -1.02 -10.20 -0.60
CA PHE A 51 -2.08 -11.05 -0.08
C PHE A 51 -2.67 -11.90 -1.19
N SER A 52 -2.90 -13.18 -0.91
CA SER A 52 -3.60 -14.08 -1.82
C SER A 52 -5.11 -13.83 -1.72
N VAL A 53 -5.70 -13.45 -2.85
CA VAL A 53 -7.13 -13.15 -2.98
C VAL A 53 -7.66 -13.69 -4.31
N ASP A 54 -8.97 -13.95 -4.38
CA ASP A 54 -9.64 -14.25 -5.63
C ASP A 54 -9.84 -12.95 -6.43
N VAL A 55 -9.04 -12.76 -7.48
CA VAL A 55 -9.02 -11.54 -8.28
C VAL A 55 -10.23 -11.49 -9.21
N GLU A 56 -11.00 -10.41 -9.12
CA GLU A 56 -12.13 -10.12 -10.00
C GLU A 56 -11.78 -9.06 -11.06
N ASP A 57 -11.12 -7.96 -10.67
CA ASP A 57 -10.69 -6.87 -11.53
C ASP A 57 -9.43 -6.21 -10.94
N THR A 58 -8.52 -5.68 -11.76
CA THR A 58 -7.30 -5.00 -11.29
C THR A 58 -7.36 -3.48 -11.44
N VAL A 59 -8.42 -2.95 -12.04
CA VAL A 59 -8.64 -1.51 -12.19
C VAL A 59 -8.71 -0.84 -10.81
N GLY A 60 -7.94 0.23 -10.62
CA GLY A 60 -7.90 0.99 -9.35
C GLY A 60 -7.06 0.36 -8.22
N CYS A 61 -6.56 -0.87 -8.36
CA CYS A 61 -5.68 -1.49 -7.34
C CYS A 61 -4.43 -0.65 -7.10
N GLY A 62 -3.88 -0.09 -8.19
CA GLY A 62 -2.67 0.74 -8.12
C GLY A 62 -2.87 2.07 -7.42
N ASP A 63 -4.01 2.72 -7.65
CA ASP A 63 -4.36 4.00 -7.02
C ASP A 63 -4.71 3.79 -5.55
N SER A 64 -5.47 2.74 -5.23
CA SER A 64 -5.80 2.36 -3.85
C SER A 64 -4.54 2.06 -3.04
N PHE A 65 -3.59 1.33 -3.63
CA PHE A 65 -2.27 1.09 -3.03
C PHE A 65 -1.53 2.41 -2.76
N ALA A 66 -1.48 3.31 -3.74
CA ALA A 66 -0.78 4.59 -3.59
C ALA A 66 -1.43 5.47 -2.50
N ALA A 67 -2.76 5.49 -2.44
CA ALA A 67 -3.51 6.19 -1.40
C ALA A 67 -3.14 5.66 0.01
N ALA A 68 -3.02 4.34 0.16
CA ALA A 68 -2.60 3.72 1.41
C ALA A 68 -1.13 4.04 1.79
N ILE A 69 -0.22 4.14 0.81
CA ILE A 69 1.16 4.62 1.07
C ILE A 69 1.12 6.05 1.63
N VAL A 70 0.37 6.94 0.98
CA VAL A 70 0.24 8.34 1.41
C VAL A 70 -0.38 8.44 2.80
N LEU A 71 -1.48 7.71 3.05
CA LEU A 71 -2.15 7.65 4.34
C LEU A 71 -1.19 7.19 5.45
N GLY A 72 -0.42 6.13 5.20
CA GLY A 72 0.55 5.62 6.14
C GLY A 72 1.68 6.62 6.43
N TYR A 73 2.14 7.33 5.40
CA TYR A 73 3.20 8.35 5.50
C TYR A 73 2.75 9.55 6.34
N ILE A 74 1.58 10.13 6.07
CA ILE A 74 1.08 11.32 6.79
C ILE A 74 0.79 11.05 8.26
N HIS A 75 0.56 9.78 8.62
CA HIS A 75 0.35 9.34 10.00
C HIS A 75 1.62 8.77 10.66
N GLU A 76 2.78 8.95 10.03
CA GLU A 76 4.10 8.59 10.57
C GLU A 76 4.22 7.11 10.97
N HIS A 77 3.57 6.21 10.23
CA HIS A 77 3.69 4.78 10.48
C HIS A 77 5.04 4.21 10.05
N SER A 78 5.39 3.05 10.60
CA SER A 78 6.58 2.32 10.15
C SER A 78 6.46 1.92 8.68
N ILE A 79 7.56 1.95 7.93
CA ILE A 79 7.57 1.60 6.50
C ILE A 79 6.96 0.21 6.24
N ILE A 80 7.21 -0.77 7.12
CA ILE A 80 6.64 -2.11 7.00
C ILE A 80 5.11 -2.07 7.14
N THR A 81 4.60 -1.35 8.15
CA THR A 81 3.16 -1.14 8.34
C THR A 81 2.51 -0.48 7.13
N ILE A 82 3.17 0.52 6.56
CA ILE A 82 2.71 1.24 5.36
C ILE A 82 2.62 0.28 4.16
N LEU A 83 3.65 -0.54 3.92
CA LEU A 83 3.67 -1.50 2.82
C LEU A 83 2.59 -2.58 2.98
N GLN A 84 2.38 -3.08 4.20
CA GLN A 84 1.34 -4.07 4.50
C GLN A 84 -0.05 -3.51 4.25
N LEU A 85 -0.33 -2.31 4.74
CA LEU A 85 -1.60 -1.63 4.49
C LEU A 85 -1.81 -1.46 2.98
N ALA A 86 -0.80 -0.98 2.26
CA ALA A 86 -0.92 -0.75 0.83
C ALA A 86 -1.16 -2.04 0.03
N ASN A 87 -0.45 -3.14 0.37
CA ASN A 87 -0.71 -4.45 -0.21
C ASN A 87 -2.13 -4.95 0.11
N ALA A 88 -2.60 -4.78 1.34
CA ALA A 88 -3.93 -5.23 1.76
C ALA A 88 -5.04 -4.45 1.05
N VAL A 89 -4.90 -3.12 0.97
CA VAL A 89 -5.85 -2.24 0.26
C VAL A 89 -5.85 -2.55 -1.25
N GLY A 90 -4.68 -2.71 -1.86
CA GLY A 90 -4.59 -3.10 -3.27
C GLY A 90 -5.23 -4.46 -3.55
N ALA A 91 -4.98 -5.46 -2.70
CA ALA A 91 -5.59 -6.78 -2.82
C ALA A 91 -7.10 -6.76 -2.58
N ALA A 92 -7.59 -6.01 -1.59
CA ALA A 92 -9.02 -5.84 -1.33
C ALA A 92 -9.75 -5.15 -2.50
N THR A 93 -9.11 -4.17 -3.16
CA THR A 93 -9.65 -3.59 -4.40
C THR A 93 -9.69 -4.61 -5.53
N ALA A 94 -8.73 -5.54 -5.57
CA ALA A 94 -8.68 -6.56 -6.62
C ALA A 94 -9.86 -7.55 -6.58
N THR A 95 -10.57 -7.65 -5.45
CA THR A 95 -11.73 -8.54 -5.27
C THR A 95 -13.06 -7.87 -5.64
N ARG A 96 -13.03 -6.71 -6.31
CA ARG A 96 -14.20 -5.91 -6.67
C ARG A 96 -14.09 -5.48 -8.14
N ARG A 97 -15.21 -5.26 -8.83
CA ARG A 97 -15.23 -4.74 -10.22
C ARG A 97 -15.16 -3.22 -10.29
N GLY A 98 -14.25 -2.70 -11.13
CA GLY A 98 -14.07 -1.28 -11.39
C GLY A 98 -13.33 -0.52 -10.29
N ALA A 99 -13.23 0.81 -10.45
CA ALA A 99 -12.60 1.72 -9.49
C ALA A 99 -13.61 2.74 -8.92
N GLY A 100 -13.13 3.65 -8.06
CA GLY A 100 -13.94 4.69 -7.40
C GLY A 100 -14.67 4.12 -6.18
N ARG A 101 -16.01 4.18 -6.17
CA ARG A 101 -16.83 3.68 -5.05
C ARG A 101 -16.78 2.15 -4.83
N ASN A 102 -16.17 1.42 -5.77
CA ASN A 102 -16.07 -0.05 -5.73
C ASN A 102 -14.71 -0.55 -5.25
N VAL A 103 -13.83 0.31 -4.73
CA VAL A 103 -12.58 -0.14 -4.10
C VAL A 103 -12.80 -1.02 -2.88
N GLY A 104 -11.74 -1.66 -2.40
CA GLY A 104 -11.77 -2.54 -1.25
C GLY A 104 -12.39 -1.89 -0.02
N ASP A 105 -13.29 -2.61 0.65
CA ASP A 105 -13.91 -2.12 1.88
C ASP A 105 -13.01 -2.38 3.09
N PRO A 106 -13.13 -1.57 4.17
CA PRO A 106 -12.27 -1.73 5.34
C PRO A 106 -12.36 -3.10 6.02
N GLY A 107 -13.51 -3.79 5.98
CA GLY A 107 -13.65 -5.12 6.60
C GLY A 107 -12.84 -6.19 5.86
N THR A 108 -12.78 -6.10 4.52
CA THR A 108 -11.89 -6.94 3.72
C THR A 108 -10.42 -6.67 4.05
N VAL A 109 -10.04 -5.39 4.18
CA VAL A 109 -8.66 -5.01 4.54
C VAL A 109 -8.28 -5.54 5.93
N GLU A 110 -9.16 -5.44 6.94
CA GLU A 110 -8.94 -6.02 8.28
C GLU A 110 -8.71 -7.51 8.20
N SER A 111 -9.59 -8.23 7.50
CA SER A 111 -9.49 -9.67 7.33
C SER A 111 -8.16 -10.09 6.70
N LEU A 112 -7.67 -9.34 5.71
CA LEU A 112 -6.36 -9.59 5.11
C LEU A 112 -5.22 -9.35 6.11
N LEU A 113 -5.24 -8.25 6.84
CA LEU A 113 -4.21 -7.91 7.83
C LEU A 113 -4.20 -8.87 9.03
N SER A 114 -5.36 -9.39 9.44
CA SER A 114 -5.48 -10.35 10.54
C SER A 114 -5.05 -11.77 10.18
N ARG A 115 -4.97 -12.12 8.89
CA ARG A 115 -4.50 -13.44 8.42
C ARG A 115 -2.98 -13.55 8.37
N ASP A 116 -2.28 -12.43 8.54
CA ASP A 116 -0.84 -12.34 8.52
C ASP A 116 -0.36 -12.07 9.96
N ASP A 117 -0.16 -13.16 10.73
CA ASP A 117 0.06 -13.20 12.20
C ASP A 117 1.31 -12.44 12.72
N GLY A 118 1.94 -11.57 11.93
CA GLY A 118 3.18 -10.90 12.28
C GLY A 118 3.09 -9.46 12.80
N HIS A 119 1.99 -8.71 12.58
CA HIS A 119 2.10 -7.23 12.60
C HIS A 119 0.85 -6.49 13.12
N SER A 120 0.72 -6.45 14.45
CA SER A 120 -0.28 -5.72 15.27
C SER A 120 -0.56 -4.26 14.84
N ASP A 121 0.41 -3.58 14.23
CA ASP A 121 0.35 -2.13 14.05
C ASP A 121 -0.49 -1.69 12.83
N ALA A 122 -0.59 -2.53 11.78
CA ALA A 122 -1.39 -2.22 10.58
C ALA A 122 -2.89 -2.32 10.85
N HIS A 123 -3.31 -3.34 11.60
CA HIS A 123 -4.68 -3.49 12.07
C HIS A 123 -5.11 -2.32 12.98
N THR A 124 -4.20 -1.88 13.86
CA THR A 124 -4.43 -0.74 14.76
C THR A 124 -4.64 0.57 14.00
N LEU A 125 -3.93 0.78 12.87
CA LEU A 125 -4.11 1.97 12.03
C LEU A 125 -5.52 2.06 11.43
N LEU A 126 -6.02 0.95 10.88
CA LEU A 126 -7.34 0.95 10.27
C LEU A 126 -8.48 1.01 11.32
N MET A 127 -8.23 0.54 12.54
CA MET A 127 -9.16 0.74 13.66
C MET A 127 -9.16 2.18 14.19
N ARG A 128 -8.01 2.87 14.16
CA ARG A 128 -7.89 4.29 14.58
C ARG A 128 -8.58 5.25 13.63
N SER A 129 -8.62 4.97 12.33
CA SER A 129 -9.40 5.78 11.37
C SER A 129 -10.91 5.64 11.56
N ARG A 130 -11.36 4.63 12.31
CA ARG A 130 -12.78 4.37 12.64
C ARG A 130 -13.23 4.96 13.98
N GLY A 131 -12.36 5.67 14.73
CA GLY A 131 -12.60 6.02 16.13
C GLY A 131 -12.37 7.48 16.53
N SER A 132 -13.32 8.35 16.21
CA SER A 132 -13.79 9.43 17.11
C SER A 132 -15.26 9.72 16.78
N SER A 133 -16.17 8.87 17.26
CA SER A 133 -17.59 9.16 17.28
C SER A 133 -18.18 8.74 18.63
N GLY A 134 -18.14 9.68 19.57
CA GLY A 134 -19.29 9.88 20.46
C GLY A 134 -20.37 10.63 19.67
N ASP A 135 -21.63 10.27 19.90
CA ASP A 135 -22.84 10.75 19.22
C ASP A 135 -22.78 12.20 18.70
N ASP A 136 -23.03 12.39 17.40
CA ASP A 136 -24.11 13.27 16.92
C ASP A 136 -24.29 13.11 15.40
N SER A 137 -25.52 13.35 14.94
CA SER A 137 -25.92 13.31 13.53
C SER A 137 -25.04 14.19 12.63
N GLY A 138 -24.36 13.60 11.64
CA GLY A 138 -23.52 14.32 10.68
C GLY A 138 -23.18 13.50 9.45
N GLU A 139 -23.87 13.83 8.35
CA GLU A 139 -23.43 13.83 6.95
C GLU A 139 -22.02 13.27 6.65
N TRP A 140 -21.98 12.22 5.83
CA TRP A 140 -20.75 11.66 5.27
C TRP A 140 -20.12 12.63 4.27
N ASP A 141 -19.24 13.52 4.72
CA ASP A 141 -18.40 14.31 3.82
C ASP A 141 -17.26 13.45 3.25
N GLY A 142 -17.60 12.73 2.19
CA GLY A 142 -16.79 12.58 0.99
C GLY A 142 -15.28 12.40 1.15
N VAL A 143 -14.84 11.21 1.56
CA VAL A 143 -13.57 10.65 1.06
C VAL A 143 -13.93 9.50 0.15
N SER A 144 -14.15 9.83 -1.12
CA SER A 144 -14.24 8.84 -2.19
C SER A 144 -12.82 8.52 -2.64
N LEU A 145 -12.44 7.24 -2.51
CA LEU A 145 -11.46 6.61 -3.39
C LEU A 145 -11.99 6.59 -4.84
#